data_AF-A0A970WNY1-F1
#
_entry.id   AF-A0A970WNY1-F1
#
_cell.length_a   1.000
_cell.length_b   1.000
_cell.length_c   1.000
_cell.angle_alpha   90.00
_cell.angle_beta   90.00
_cell.angle_gamma   90.00
#
_symmetry.space_group_name_H-M   'P 1'
#
loop_
_entity.id
_entity.type
_entity.pdbx_description
1 polymer ?
#
loop_
_entity_poly.entity_id
_entity_poly.type
_entity_poly.pdbx_seq_one_letter_code
_entity_poly.pdbx_strand_id
1 'polypeptide(L)'
;MNTNNEHLGDDLEITKISRQASGLGTWVIGLIAGHRFDALVFPEHAESEEYELGDSRISKLWIRREADQRVVLNFDRGWDIRPTTNEAAAIADFLAAGLAEHVFGN
;
A
#
# COMPACT_ATOMS: atom_id res chain seq x y z
N MET A 1 7.98 8.19 -19.92
CA MET A 1 6.73 7.61 -19.41
C MET A 1 7.10 6.27 -18.81
N ASN A 2 6.93 6.09 -17.49
CA ASN A 2 7.23 4.83 -16.81
C ASN A 2 6.09 3.85 -17.10
N THR A 3 6.25 3.03 -18.14
CA THR A 3 5.27 2.04 -18.62
C THR A 3 4.79 1.06 -17.54
N ASN A 4 5.57 0.89 -16.46
CA ASN A 4 5.21 0.00 -15.36
C ASN A 4 4.08 0.56 -14.49
N ASN A 5 4.01 1.88 -14.28
CA ASN A 5 2.96 2.47 -13.42
C ASN A 5 1.59 2.50 -14.12
N GLU A 6 1.56 2.68 -15.45
CA GLU A 6 0.32 2.64 -16.22
C GLU A 6 -0.31 1.26 -16.15
N HIS A 7 0.49 0.19 -16.29
CA HIS A 7 0.00 -1.19 -16.16
C HIS A 7 -0.49 -1.51 -14.74
N LEU A 8 0.22 -1.05 -13.70
CA LEU A 8 -0.20 -1.21 -12.31
C LEU A 8 -1.52 -0.50 -12.00
N GLY A 9 -1.76 0.66 -12.62
CA GLY A 9 -3.02 1.38 -12.50
C GLY A 9 -4.20 0.64 -13.11
N ASP A 10 -4.02 0.06 -14.31
CA ASP A 10 -5.05 -0.74 -14.98
C ASP A 10 -5.41 -2.03 -14.20
N ASP A 11 -4.44 -2.60 -13.49
CA ASP A 11 -4.60 -3.83 -12.71
C ASP A 11 -5.11 -3.59 -11.27
N LEU A 12 -5.20 -2.34 -10.81
CA LEU A 12 -5.60 -2.02 -9.44
C LEU A 12 -7.10 -2.29 -9.24
N GLU A 13 -7.41 -3.22 -8.32
CA GLU A 13 -8.76 -3.49 -7.86
C GLU A 13 -8.87 -3.28 -6.34
N ILE A 14 -9.63 -2.26 -5.91
CA ILE A 14 -9.95 -2.08 -4.49
C ILE A 14 -11.18 -2.91 -4.15
N THR A 15 -10.99 -3.92 -3.30
CA THR A 15 -12.05 -4.87 -2.90
C THR A 15 -12.75 -4.45 -1.61
N LYS A 16 -12.06 -3.71 -0.75
CA LYS A 16 -12.64 -3.23 0.52
C LYS A 16 -11.97 -1.94 0.99
N ILE A 17 -12.82 -1.00 1.41
CA ILE A 17 -12.43 0.18 2.18
C ILE A 17 -13.19 0.14 3.50
N SER A 18 -12.49 0.20 4.63
CA SER A 18 -13.13 0.23 5.95
C SER A 18 -12.37 1.12 6.91
N ARG A 19 -13.07 2.09 7.50
CA ARG A 19 -12.53 2.91 8.59
C ARG A 19 -12.18 2.06 9.79
N GLN A 20 -11.03 2.34 10.40
CA GLN A 20 -10.61 1.72 11.64
C GLN A 20 -11.53 2.20 12.77
N ALA A 21 -12.06 1.27 13.57
CA ALA A 21 -13.02 1.58 14.63
C ALA A 21 -12.43 2.45 15.76
N SER A 22 -11.11 2.41 15.96
CA SER A 22 -10.41 3.04 17.09
C SER A 22 -9.36 4.07 16.66
N GLY A 23 -9.52 4.71 15.50
CA GLY A 23 -8.57 5.70 14.99
C GLY A 23 -9.04 6.42 13.73
N LEU A 24 -8.20 7.31 13.20
CA LEU A 24 -8.45 8.05 11.95
C LEU A 24 -8.06 7.27 10.69
N GLY A 25 -7.40 6.13 10.85
CA GLY A 25 -6.92 5.31 9.73
C GLY A 25 -8.05 4.61 8.98
N THR A 26 -7.84 4.39 7.68
CA THR A 26 -8.73 3.62 6.80
C THR A 26 -7.96 2.45 6.23
N TRP A 27 -8.48 1.25 6.44
CA TRP A 27 -7.96 0.05 5.78
C TRP A 27 -8.44 0.02 4.34
N VAL A 28 -7.50 -0.15 3.42
CA VAL A 28 -7.73 -0.37 2.00
C VAL A 28 -7.16 -1.75 1.65
N ILE A 29 -8.00 -2.61 1.11
CA ILE A 29 -7.62 -3.97 0.71
C ILE A 29 -7.93 -4.13 -0.77
N GLY A 30 -6.99 -4.69 -1.51
CA GLY A 30 -7.14 -4.85 -2.95
C GLY A 30 -6.20 -5.86 -3.56
N LEU A 31 -6.31 -5.95 -4.87
CA LEU A 31 -5.45 -6.72 -5.76
C LEU A 31 -4.75 -5.78 -6.72
N ILE A 32 -3.51 -6.10 -7.07
CA ILE A 32 -2.72 -5.37 -8.07
C ILE A 32 -1.63 -6.29 -8.61
N ALA A 33 -1.51 -6.42 -9.94
CA ALA A 33 -0.49 -7.25 -10.60
C ALA A 33 -0.33 -8.66 -10.01
N GLY A 34 -1.44 -9.36 -9.70
CA GLY A 34 -1.42 -10.70 -9.11
C GLY A 34 -0.96 -10.76 -7.63
N HIS A 35 -0.97 -9.62 -6.93
CA HIS A 35 -0.67 -9.51 -5.52
C HIS A 35 -1.88 -8.96 -4.77
N ARG A 36 -2.14 -9.50 -3.58
CA ARG A 36 -3.02 -8.86 -2.62
C ARG A 36 -2.24 -7.87 -1.78
N PHE A 37 -2.85 -6.73 -1.52
CA PHE A 37 -2.36 -5.77 -0.54
C PHE A 37 -3.42 -5.46 0.52
N ASP A 38 -2.95 -5.24 1.74
CA ASP A 38 -3.71 -4.70 2.85
C ASP A 38 -2.93 -3.48 3.38
N ALA A 39 -3.51 -2.28 3.25
CA ALA A 39 -2.87 -1.02 3.60
C ALA A 39 -3.69 -0.25 4.64
N LEU A 40 -3.02 0.30 5.66
CA LEU A 40 -3.64 1.23 6.62
C LEU A 40 -3.17 2.65 6.30
N VAL A 41 -4.12 3.48 5.85
CA VAL A 41 -3.85 4.81 5.29
C VAL A 41 -4.51 5.90 6.14
N PHE A 42 -3.84 7.04 6.29
CA PHE A 42 -4.29 8.16 7.12
C PHE A 42 -4.56 9.42 6.28
N PRO A 43 -5.48 10.30 6.73
CA PRO A 43 -5.76 11.56 6.05
C PRO A 43 -4.61 12.57 6.16
N GLU A 44 -3.80 12.47 7.22
CA GLU A 44 -2.69 13.36 7.54
C GLU A 44 -1.40 12.53 7.72
N HIS A 45 -0.24 13.19 7.57
CA HIS A 45 1.06 12.57 7.84
C HIS A 45 1.21 12.18 9.31
N ALA A 46 2.00 11.14 9.54
CA ALA A 46 2.36 10.73 10.89
C ALA A 46 3.17 11.83 11.61
N GLU A 47 3.03 11.91 12.93
CA GLU A 47 3.84 12.81 13.77
C GLU A 47 5.34 12.46 13.72
N SER A 48 5.67 11.20 13.38
CA SER A 48 7.04 10.72 13.16
C SER A 48 7.12 10.08 11.78
N GLU A 49 8.06 10.53 10.95
CA GLU A 49 8.27 10.04 9.58
C GLU A 49 8.51 8.52 9.52
N GLU A 50 9.11 7.92 10.55
CA GLU A 50 9.38 6.48 10.58
C GLU A 50 8.10 5.62 10.65
N TYR A 51 6.97 6.23 11.04
CA TYR A 51 5.69 5.56 11.15
C TYR A 51 4.90 5.50 9.84
N GLU A 52 5.40 6.12 8.78
CA GLU A 52 4.83 6.01 7.44
C GLU A 52 5.86 5.54 6.41
N LEU A 53 5.35 4.89 5.37
CA LEU A 53 6.18 4.42 4.28
C LEU A 53 6.57 5.61 3.40
N GLY A 54 7.75 6.17 3.62
CA GLY A 54 8.17 7.38 2.91
C GLY A 54 7.33 8.57 3.35
N ASP A 55 6.71 9.29 2.39
CA ASP A 55 5.85 10.46 2.63
C ASP A 55 4.40 10.15 2.21
N SER A 56 3.95 8.90 2.40
CA SER A 56 2.74 8.36 1.76
C SER A 56 1.49 8.36 2.63
N ARG A 57 1.60 8.68 3.92
CA ARG A 57 0.52 8.50 4.92
C ARG A 57 0.05 7.04 5.08
N ILE A 58 0.83 6.07 4.59
CA ILE A 58 0.60 4.64 4.80
C ILE A 58 1.42 4.17 6.00
N SER A 59 0.76 3.81 7.10
CA SER A 59 1.45 3.34 8.31
C SER A 59 1.64 1.83 8.36
N LYS A 60 0.84 1.08 7.59
CA LYS A 60 1.02 -0.35 7.40
C LYS A 60 0.79 -0.72 5.94
N LEU A 61 1.67 -1.54 5.39
CA LEU A 61 1.52 -2.14 4.07
C LEU A 61 1.96 -3.59 4.11
N TRP A 62 1.03 -4.49 3.82
CA TRP A 62 1.30 -5.90 3.69
C TRP A 62 1.00 -6.33 2.26
N ILE A 63 1.94 -7.01 1.60
CA ILE A 63 1.77 -7.52 0.23
C ILE A 63 2.07 -9.01 0.19
N ARG A 64 1.13 -9.77 -0.37
CA ARG A 64 1.27 -11.20 -0.62
C ARG A 64 1.05 -11.50 -2.10
N ARG A 65 1.96 -12.28 -2.68
CA ARG A 65 1.80 -12.80 -4.03
C ARG A 65 0.75 -13.91 -4.06
N GLU A 66 -0.19 -13.85 -5.00
CA GLU A 66 -1.27 -14.85 -5.08
C GLU A 66 -0.77 -16.20 -5.62
N ALA A 67 0.20 -16.20 -6.53
CA ALA A 67 0.69 -17.42 -7.18
C ALA A 67 1.19 -18.49 -6.20
N ASP A 68 1.81 -18.09 -5.09
CA ASP A 68 2.39 -19.00 -4.10
C ASP A 68 2.10 -18.60 -2.64
N GLN A 69 1.20 -17.64 -2.43
CA GLN A 69 0.78 -17.16 -1.12
C GLN A 69 1.92 -16.61 -0.25
N ARG A 70 3.07 -16.25 -0.84
CA ARG A 70 4.23 -15.75 -0.11
C ARG A 70 4.07 -14.26 0.19
N VAL A 71 4.32 -13.88 1.44
CA VAL A 71 4.47 -12.47 1.84
C VAL A 71 5.77 -11.95 1.24
N VAL A 72 5.67 -10.92 0.41
CA VAL A 72 6.79 -10.34 -0.34
C VAL A 72 7.20 -8.96 0.15
N LEU A 73 6.35 -8.33 0.99
CA LEU A 73 6.58 -7.06 1.65
C LEU A 73 5.72 -6.99 2.92
N ASN A 74 6.30 -6.50 4.02
CA ASN A 74 5.58 -6.14 5.23
C ASN A 74 6.22 -4.91 5.88
N PHE A 75 5.44 -3.85 5.96
CA PHE A 75 5.76 -2.61 6.68
C PHE A 75 4.68 -2.40 7.74
N ASP A 76 5.07 -2.21 9.00
CA ASP A 76 4.18 -1.86 10.11
C ASP A 76 4.87 -0.82 10.99
N ARG A 77 4.80 0.45 10.58
CA ARG A 77 5.52 1.58 11.21
C ARG A 77 7.02 1.27 11.36
N GLY A 78 7.60 0.74 10.28
CA GLY A 78 8.91 0.13 10.25
C GLY A 78 8.95 -1.10 9.35
N TRP A 79 10.12 -1.42 8.81
CA TRP A 79 10.30 -2.56 7.90
C TRP A 79 10.44 -3.88 8.67
N ASP A 80 9.44 -4.75 8.56
CA ASP A 80 9.58 -6.16 8.93
C ASP A 80 10.17 -6.98 7.78
N ILE A 81 9.66 -6.74 6.56
CA ILE A 81 10.10 -7.38 5.32
C ILE A 81 10.17 -6.30 4.24
N ARG A 82 11.39 -5.95 3.82
CA ARG A 82 11.60 -5.11 2.62
C ARG A 82 11.16 -5.84 1.35
N PRO A 83 10.77 -5.13 0.27
CA PRO A 83 10.34 -5.76 -0.96
C PRO A 83 11.34 -6.82 -1.43
N THR A 84 10.87 -8.05 -1.58
CA THR A 84 11.71 -9.20 -1.93
C THR A 84 11.87 -9.40 -3.44
N THR A 85 11.15 -8.62 -4.24
CA THR A 85 11.19 -8.62 -5.71
C THR A 85 11.02 -7.20 -6.25
N ASN A 86 11.46 -6.97 -7.49
CA ASN A 86 11.27 -5.68 -8.17
C ASN A 86 9.78 -5.35 -8.37
N GLU A 87 8.95 -6.37 -8.62
CA GLU A 87 7.50 -6.23 -8.73
C GLU A 87 6.90 -5.70 -7.42
N ALA A 88 7.26 -6.32 -6.28
CA ALA A 88 6.80 -5.88 -4.98
C ALA A 88 7.27 -4.47 -4.62
N ALA A 89 8.47 -4.07 -5.06
CA ALA A 89 8.96 -2.70 -4.90
C ALA A 89 8.15 -1.71 -5.74
N ALA A 90 7.89 -2.04 -7.01
CA ALA A 90 7.09 -1.20 -7.90
C ALA A 90 5.64 -1.02 -7.40
N ILE A 91 5.02 -2.09 -6.90
CA ILE A 91 3.70 -2.01 -6.26
C ILE A 91 3.74 -1.10 -5.03
N ALA A 92 4.75 -1.25 -4.17
CA ALA A 92 4.90 -0.42 -2.98
C ALA A 92 5.04 1.06 -3.33
N ASP A 93 5.91 1.39 -4.30
CA ASP A 93 6.13 2.75 -4.78
C ASP A 93 4.85 3.33 -5.40
N PHE A 94 4.13 2.54 -6.19
CA PHE A 94 2.86 2.95 -6.80
C PHE A 94 1.79 3.26 -5.75
N LEU A 95 1.60 2.38 -4.77
CA LEU A 95 0.64 2.59 -3.69
C LEU A 95 1.04 3.78 -2.82
N ALA A 96 2.33 3.90 -2.48
CA ALA A 96 2.85 5.01 -1.70
C ALA A 96 2.70 6.37 -2.40
N ALA A 97 2.71 6.39 -3.74
CA ALA A 97 2.61 7.62 -4.52
C ALA A 97 1.19 8.19 -4.64
N GLY A 98 0.13 7.45 -4.29
CA GLY A 98 -1.23 7.94 -4.55
C GLY A 98 -2.38 7.28 -3.82
N LEU A 99 -2.17 6.24 -3.00
CA LEU A 99 -3.28 5.55 -2.34
C LEU A 99 -4.00 6.46 -1.34
N ALA A 100 -3.27 7.33 -0.62
CA ALA A 100 -3.87 8.26 0.33
C ALA A 100 -4.70 9.34 -0.36
N GLU A 101 -4.21 9.89 -1.46
CA GLU A 101 -4.91 10.84 -2.33
C GLU A 101 -6.15 10.19 -2.94
N HIS A 102 -6.07 8.92 -3.34
CA HIS A 102 -7.24 8.20 -3.86
C HIS A 102 -8.34 8.01 -2.80
N VAL A 103 -7.98 7.83 -1.52
CA VAL A 103 -8.94 7.61 -0.43
C VAL A 103 -9.51 8.91 0.13
N PHE A 104 -8.71 9.97 0.20
CA PHE A 104 -9.04 11.21 0.90
C PHE A 104 -9.08 12.46 0.02
N GLY A 105 -8.55 12.41 -1.20
CA GLY A 105 -8.62 13.50 -2.19
C GLY A 105 -10.01 13.56 -2.81
N ASN A 106 -10.64 14.72 -2.72
CA ASN A 106 -11.89 15.04 -3.43
C ASN A 106 -11.64 15.37 -4.89
#